data_AF-A4BFE4-F1
#
_entry.id   AF-A4BFE4-F1
#
_cell.length_a   1.000
_cell.length_b   1.000
_cell.length_c   1.000
_cell.angle_alpha   90.00
_cell.angle_beta   90.00
_cell.angle_gamma   90.00
#
_symmetry.space_group_name_H-M   'P 1'
#
loop_
_entity.id
_entity.type
_entity.pdbx_description
1 polymer ?
#
loop_
_entity_poly.entity_id
_entity_poly.type
_entity_poly.pdbx_seq_one_letter_code
_entity_poly.pdbx_strand_id
1 'polypeptide(L)' 'MIVRTLKECQENGRMITDPQGDWDSTRLLLKNDNMGFSFHITTIYRGAD' A
#
# COMPACT_ATOMS: atom_id res chain seq x y z
N MET A 1 18.98 -6.16 1.06
CA MET A 1 18.05 -6.10 2.21
C MET A 1 17.18 -4.87 2.02
N ILE A 2 15.85 -5.00 2.10
CA ILE A 2 14.90 -3.89 1.93
C ILE A 2 14.33 -3.54 3.31
N VAL A 3 14.45 -2.28 3.72
CA VAL A 3 13.83 -1.71 4.92
C VAL A 3 13.03 -0.49 4.49
N ARG A 4 11.79 -0.38 4.95
CA ARG A 4 10.87 0.71 4.59
C ARG A 4 10.08 1.16 5.81
N THR A 5 9.82 2.46 5.88
CA THR A 5 8.92 3.06 6.86
C THR A 5 7.54 3.23 6.22
N LEU A 6 6.48 2.80 6.92
CA LEU A 6 5.11 2.89 6.40
C LEU A 6 4.72 4.33 6.03
N LYS A 7 4.98 5.28 6.94
CA LYS A 7 4.66 6.70 6.72
C LYS A 7 5.33 7.29 5.48
N GLU A 8 6.61 6.99 5.28
CA GLU A 8 7.33 7.43 4.07
C GLU A 8 6.73 6.80 2.81
N CYS A 9 6.29 5.55 2.84
CA CYS A 9 5.64 4.93 1.69
C CYS A 9 4.27 5.55 1.39
N GLN A 10 3.54 5.98 2.42
CA GLN A 10 2.27 6.68 2.27
C GLN A 10 2.44 8.03 1.57
N GLU A 11 3.45 8.79 1.99
CA GLU A 11 3.72 10.15 1.48
C GLU A 11 4.40 10.15 0.11
N ASN A 12 5.20 9.12 -0.21
CA ASN A 12 6.02 9.07 -1.42
C ASN A 12 5.42 8.23 -2.56
N GLY A 13 4.12 8.40 -2.82
CA GLY A 13 3.47 7.87 -4.04
C GLY A 13 3.27 6.35 -4.08
N ARG A 14 3.40 5.64 -2.96
CA ARG A 14 3.10 4.20 -2.88
C ARG A 14 1.72 3.90 -2.26
N MET A 15 1.01 4.93 -1.80
CA MET A 15 -0.39 4.82 -1.38
C MET A 15 -1.31 4.97 -2.58
N ILE A 16 -2.24 4.02 -2.70
CA ILE A 16 -3.34 4.08 -3.66
C ILE A 16 -4.63 4.17 -2.85
N THR A 17 -5.45 5.15 -3.15
CA THR A 17 -6.77 5.35 -2.56
C THR A 17 -7.84 4.88 -3.51
N ASP A 18 -8.84 4.20 -2.99
CA ASP A 18 -10.04 3.89 -3.75
C ASP A 18 -10.79 5.18 -4.14
N PRO A 19 -11.28 5.34 -5.38
CA PRO A 19 -12.04 6.52 -5.80
C PRO A 19 -13.35 6.76 -5.02
N GLN A 20 -13.95 5.71 -4.46
CA GLN A 20 -15.18 5.75 -3.67
C GLN A 20 -14.88 5.92 -2.17
N GLY A 21 -13.61 5.75 -1.76
CA GLY A 21 -13.15 5.97 -0.40
C GLY A 21 -13.26 4.74 0.52
N ASP A 22 -13.50 3.56 -0.04
CA ASP A 22 -13.72 2.33 0.72
C ASP A 22 -12.45 1.77 1.36
N TRP A 23 -11.29 2.01 0.72
CA TRP A 23 -10.00 1.54 1.21
C TRP A 23 -8.85 2.43 0.75
N ASP A 24 -7.75 2.34 1.49
CA ASP A 24 -6.43 2.75 1.03
C ASP A 24 -5.44 1.59 1.11
N SER A 25 -4.51 1.52 0.17
CA SER A 25 -3.51 0.46 0.11
C SER A 25 -2.13 1.05 -0.10
N THR A 26 -1.28 0.93 0.93
CA THR A 26 0.13 1.30 0.85
C THR A 26 0.95 0.10 0.39
N ARG A 27 1.58 0.23 -0.78
CA ARG A 27 2.28 -0.87 -1.45
C ARG A 27 3.74 -0.96 -1.02
N LEU A 28 4.04 -1.86 -0.09
CA LEU A 28 5.37 -2.04 0.49
C LEU A 28 6.32 -2.88 -0.36
N LEU A 29 5.85 -3.87 -1.12
CA LEU A 29 6.67 -4.60 -2.10
C LEU A 29 5.95 -4.64 -3.44
N LEU A 30 6.66 -4.28 -4.50
CA LEU A 30 6.18 -4.23 -5.88
C LEU A 30 7.02 -5.14 -6.78
N LYS A 31 6.60 -5.30 -8.04
CA LYS A 31 7.31 -6.11 -9.05
C LYS A 31 8.81 -5.77 -9.14
N ASN A 32 9.15 -4.49 -9.08
CA ASN A 32 10.54 -4.02 -9.19
C ASN A 32 11.40 -4.36 -7.96
N ASP A 33 10.81 -4.82 -6.86
CA ASP A 33 11.52 -5.32 -5.68
C ASP A 33 11.96 -6.80 -5.83
N ASN A 34 11.51 -7.50 -6.89
CA ASN A 34 11.95 -8.85 -7.28
C ASN A 34 11.85 -9.93 -6.20
N MET A 35 10.78 -9.88 -5.38
CA MET A 35 10.56 -10.83 -4.27
C MET A 35 9.73 -12.06 -4.65
N GLY A 36 9.15 -12.09 -5.85
CA GLY A 36 8.22 -13.14 -6.29
C GLY A 36 6.77 -12.97 -5.78
N PHE A 37 6.51 -11.95 -4.96
CA PHE A 37 5.19 -11.55 -4.49
C PHE A 37 5.14 -10.03 -4.25
N SER A 38 3.93 -9.50 -4.09
CA SER A 38 3.71 -8.13 -3.59
C SER A 38 3.26 -8.16 -2.14
N PHE A 39 3.54 -7.08 -1.41
CA PHE A 39 3.12 -6.93 -0.02
C PHE A 39 2.56 -5.53 0.21
N HIS A 40 1.39 -5.49 0.84
CA HIS A 40 0.55 -4.30 0.96
C HIS A 40 0.02 -4.21 2.40
N ILE A 41 -0.06 -2.99 2.93
CA ILE A 41 -0.85 -2.71 4.13
C ILE A 41 -2.06 -1.91 3.66
N THR A 42 -3.25 -2.48 3.86
CA THR A 42 -4.51 -1.92 3.38
C THR A 42 -5.42 -1.62 4.56
N THR A 43 -5.91 -0.39 4.64
CA THR A 43 -6.99 -0.01 5.57
C THR A 43 -8.30 -0.17 4.84
N ILE A 44 -9.20 -1.00 5.37
CA ILE A 44 -10.58 -1.10 4.89
C ILE A 44 -11.44 -0.28 5.84
N TYR A 45 -12.10 0.74 5.31
CA TYR A 45 -12.92 1.64 6.10
C TYR A 45 -14.25 0.99 6.48
N ARG A 46 -14.84 1.46 7.59
CA ARG A 46 -16.11 0.94 8.07
C ARG A 46 -17.19 1.19 7.01
N GLY A 47 -17.89 0.12 6.62
CA GLY A 47 -18.97 0.20 5.64
C GLY A 47 -18.51 0.20 4.18
N ALA A 48 -17.26 -0.17 3.92
CA ALA A 48 -16.79 -0.49 2.57
C ALA A 48 -17.63 -1.63 1.97
N ASP A 49 -18.09 -1.45 0.74
CA ASP A 49 -18.91 -2.38 -0.03
C ASP A 49 -18.09 -3.33 -0.94
#